data_AF-A0A1H4H8C5-F1
#
_entry.id   AF-A0A1H4H8C5-F1
#
_cell.length_a   1.000
_cell.length_b   1.000
_cell.length_c   1.000
_cell.angle_alpha   90.00
_cell.angle_beta   90.00
_cell.angle_gamma   90.00
#
_symmetry.space_group_name_H-M   'P 1'
#
loop_
_entity.id
_entity.type
_entity.pdbx_description
1 polymer ?
#
loop_
_entity_poly.entity_id
_entity_poly.type
_entity_poly.pdbx_seq_one_letter_code
_entity_poly.pdbx_strand_id
1 'polypeptide(L)' 'MSLSRPVLLRVIRAGCLGATAVVLAGVFALYTQPAFLVTMIDQLWACF' A
#
# COMPACT_ATOMS: atom_id res chain seq x y z
N MET A 1 17.64 23.55 -15.99
CA MET A 1 17.75 22.92 -14.65
C MET A 1 18.06 21.43 -14.78
N SER A 2 19.34 21.06 -14.87
CA SER A 2 19.77 19.65 -14.77
C SER A 2 19.76 19.28 -13.29
N LEU A 3 18.60 18.83 -12.79
CA LEU A 3 18.48 18.38 -11.40
C LEU A 3 19.38 17.16 -11.24
N SER A 4 20.38 17.25 -10.37
CA SER A 4 21.40 16.22 -10.17
C SER A 4 20.72 14.86 -10.02
N ARG A 5 20.97 13.92 -10.95
CA ARG A 5 20.52 12.51 -10.88
C ARG A 5 20.51 11.89 -9.47
N PRO A 6 21.50 12.12 -8.58
CA PRO A 6 21.44 11.61 -7.20
C PRO A 6 20.28 12.17 -6.35
N VAL A 7 19.85 13.40 -6.56
CA VAL A 7 18.71 14.01 -5.86
C VAL A 7 17.41 13.36 -6.33
N LEU A 8 17.26 13.16 -7.64
CA LEU A 8 16.08 12.49 -8.20
C LEU A 8 15.94 11.05 -7.66
N LEU A 9 17.03 10.28 -7.64
CA LEU A 9 17.01 8.92 -7.10
C LEU A 9 16.67 8.88 -5.60
N ARG A 10 17.14 9.87 -4.82
CA ARG A 10 16.75 10.00 -3.39
C ARG A 10 15.28 10.35 -3.23
N VAL A 11 14.75 11.26 -4.03
CA VAL A 11 13.32 11.63 -4.02
C VAL A 11 12.46 10.44 -4.43
N ILE A 12 12.82 9.72 -5.48
CA ILE A 12 12.11 8.51 -5.92
C ILE A 12 12.16 7.44 -4.82
N ARG A 13 13.32 7.20 -4.20
CA ARG A 13 13.45 6.21 -3.13
C ARG A 13 12.62 6.60 -1.90
N ALA A 14 12.65 7.87 -1.50
CA ALA A 14 11.82 8.36 -0.40
C ALA A 14 10.33 8.26 -0.74
N GLY A 15 9.96 8.57 -1.98
CA GLY A 15 8.60 8.41 -2.50
C GLY A 15 8.14 6.95 -2.47
N CYS A 16 8.98 6.01 -2.94
CA CYS A 16 8.69 4.57 -2.86
C CYS A 16 8.52 4.11 -1.42
N LEU A 17 9.43 4.49 -0.51
CA LEU A 17 9.32 4.11 0.91
C LEU A 17 8.04 4.67 1.55
N GLY A 18 7.71 5.93 1.26
CA GLY A 18 6.47 6.55 1.72
C GLY A 18 5.23 5.83 1.18
N ALA A 19 5.20 5.53 -0.11
CA ALA A 19 4.11 4.80 -0.75
C ALA A 19 3.95 3.39 -0.14
N THR A 20 5.05 2.66 0.06
CA THR A 20 5.03 1.35 0.71
C THR A 20 4.49 1.45 2.13
N ALA A 21 4.93 2.43 2.92
CA ALA A 21 4.44 2.63 4.29
C ALA A 21 2.93 2.94 4.32
N VAL A 22 2.43 3.76 3.39
CA VAL A 22 1.00 4.08 3.26
C VAL A 22 0.19 2.83 2.90
N VAL A 23 0.66 2.02 1.96
CA VAL A 23 -0.02 0.76 1.59
C VAL A 23 -0.05 -0.19 2.78
N LEU A 24 1.07 -0.40 3.48
CA LEU A 24 1.12 -1.25 4.66
C LEU A 24 0.18 -0.75 5.77
N ALA A 25 0.15 0.55 6.02
CA ALA A 25 -0.75 1.16 7.01
C ALA A 25 -2.22 0.96 6.62
N GLY A 26 -2.57 1.12 5.34
CA GLY A 26 -3.91 0.87 4.82
C GLY A 26 -4.34 -0.58 4.98
N VAL A 27 -3.47 -1.54 4.62
CA VAL A 27 -3.71 -2.97 4.81
C VAL A 27 -3.88 -3.31 6.29
N PHE A 28 -3.03 -2.76 7.16
CA PHE A 28 -3.15 -2.94 8.61
C PHE A 28 -4.48 -2.40 9.14
N ALA A 29 -4.91 -1.22 8.70
CA ALA A 29 -6.21 -0.64 9.07
C ALA A 29 -7.40 -1.44 8.54
N LEU A 30 -7.26 -2.13 7.39
CA LEU A 30 -8.28 -3.04 6.88
C LEU A 30 -8.33 -4.34 7.69
N TYR A 31 -7.19 -4.86 8.12
CA TYR A 31 -7.13 -6.07 8.96
C TYR A 31 -7.73 -5.86 10.35
N THR A 32 -7.69 -4.63 10.89
CA THR A 32 -8.36 -4.32 12.16
C THR A 32 -9.89 -4.21 12.02
N GLN A 33 -10.43 -4.24 10.79
CA GLN A 33 -11.87 -4.25 10.52
C GLN A 33 -12.36 -5.67 10.18
N PRO A 34 -12.81 -6.45 11.17
CA PRO A 34 -13.17 -7.85 10.96
C PRO A 34 -14.32 -8.04 9.95
N ALA A 35 -15.26 -7.10 9.90
CA ALA A 35 -16.39 -7.15 8.97
C ALA A 35 -15.95 -7.11 7.49
N PHE A 36 -14.90 -6.34 7.17
CA PHE A 36 -14.40 -6.24 5.80
C PHE A 36 -13.80 -7.56 5.32
N LEU A 37 -12.96 -8.19 6.14
CA LEU A 37 -12.34 -9.48 5.83
C LEU A 37 -13.39 -10.57 5.59
N VAL A 38 -14.43 -10.62 6.42
CA VAL A 38 -15.51 -11.59 6.28
C VAL A 38 -16.26 -11.37 4.96
N THR A 39 -16.65 -10.13 4.64
CA THR A 39 -17.34 -9.84 3.36
C THR A 39 -16.49 -10.13 2.12
N MET A 40 -15.17 -9.91 2.19
CA MET A 40 -14.25 -10.18 1.09
C MET A 40 -14.08 -11.68 0.86
N ILE A 41 -13.91 -12.44 1.95
CA ILE A 41 -13.83 -13.90 1.91
C ILE A 41 -15.15 -14.48 1.38
N ASP A 42 -16.30 -13.99 1.83
CA ASP A 42 -17.61 -14.44 1.36
C ASP A 42 -17.75 -14.31 -0.17
N GLN A 43 -17.30 -13.19 -0.74
CA GLN A 43 -17.29 -12.99 -2.20
C GLN A 43 -16.27 -13.87 -2.94
N LEU A 44 -15.08 -14.09 -2.36
CA LEU A 44 -14.07 -14.97 -2.95
C LEU A 44 -14.51 -16.44 -2.96
N TRP A 45 -15.21 -16.85 -1.90
CA TRP A 45 -15.72 -18.21 -1.73
C TRP A 45 -17.07 -18.43 -2.42
N ALA A 46 -17.80 -17.38 -2.80
CA ALA A 46 -19.01 -17.51 -3.60
C ALA A 46 -18.78 -18.14 -4.98
N CYS A 47 -17.53 -18.15 -5.47
CA CYS A 47 -17.15 -18.78 -6.74
C CYS A 47 -16.59 -20.21 -6.62
N PHE A 48 -16.35 -20.71 -5.40
CA PHE A 48 -15.93 -22.08 -5.12
C PHE A 48 -17.13 -22.95 -4.74
#